data_AF-A0A842XL17-F1
#
_entry.id   AF-A0A842XL17-F1
#
_cell.length_a   1.000
_cell.length_b   1.000
_cell.length_c   1.000
_cell.angle_alpha   90.00
_cell.angle_beta   90.00
_cell.angle_gamma   90.00
#
_symmetry.space_group_name_H-M   'P 1'
#
loop_
_entity.id
_entity.type
_entity.pdbx_description
1 polymer ?
#
loop_
_entity_poly.entity_id
_entity_poly.type
_entity_poly.pdbx_seq_one_letter_code
_entity_poly.pdbx_strand_id
1 'polypeptide(L)' 'MIDVIKVKEEKGEVVMSKEDFEGLISEMESLIETVEILSDENLMKQIRESEEDIREGRVHEIKSTDDLRRLFLE' A
#
# COMPACT_ATOMS: atom_id res chain seq x y z
N MET A 1 -8.37 -8.68 1.45
CA MET A 1 -8.93 -9.47 2.56
C MET A 1 -9.90 -8.52 3.24
N ILE A 2 -11.12 -8.94 3.60
CA ILE A 2 -12.04 -8.07 4.35
C ILE A 2 -11.98 -8.58 5.79
N ASP A 3 -11.43 -7.80 6.71
CA ASP A 3 -11.36 -8.20 8.11
C ASP A 3 -12.76 -8.12 8.75
N VAL A 4 -13.08 -9.13 9.56
CA VAL A 4 -14.39 -9.24 10.21
C VAL A 4 -14.34 -8.52 11.55
N ILE A 5 -14.95 -7.34 11.62
CA ILE A 5 -15.01 -6.52 12.82
C ILE A 5 -16.07 -7.06 13.78
N LYS A 6 -15.68 -7.35 15.03
CA LYS A 6 -16.61 -7.79 16.08
C LYS A 6 -17.16 -6.59 16.84
N VAL A 7 -18.47 -6.38 16.71
CA VAL A 7 -19.22 -5.34 17.41
C VAL A 7 -20.27 -5.99 18.32
N LYS A 8 -20.47 -5.42 19.50
CA LYS A 8 -21.51 -5.84 20.46
C LYS A 8 -22.34 -4.63 20.87
N GLU A 9 -23.60 -4.88 21.21
CA GLU A 9 -24.48 -3.85 21.78
C GLU A 9 -24.48 -3.95 23.30
N GLU A 10 -24.16 -2.85 24.00
CA GLU A 10 -24.27 -2.73 25.45
C GLU A 10 -25.10 -1.50 25.80
N LYS A 11 -26.24 -1.70 26.48
CA LYS A 11 -27.13 -0.61 26.95
C LYS A 11 -27.60 0.35 25.84
N GLY A 12 -27.77 -0.15 24.62
CA GLY A 12 -28.16 0.65 23.45
C GLY A 12 -26.98 1.35 22.75
N GLU A 13 -25.75 1.11 23.19
CA GLU A 13 -24.53 1.61 22.54
C GLU A 13 -23.83 0.47 21.78
N VAL A 14 -23.37 0.77 20.57
CA VAL A 14 -22.51 -0.16 19.81
C VAL A 14 -21.08 0.04 20.25
N VAL A 15 -20.47 -1.00 20.80
CA VAL A 15 -19.09 -0.99 21.27
C VAL A 15 -18.27 -2.05 20.55
N MET A 16 -17.03 -1.70 20.22
CA MET A 16 -16.05 -2.57 19.58
C MET A 16 -14.79 -2.67 20.44
N SER A 17 -13.99 -3.71 20.20
CA SER A 17 -12.70 -3.80 20.89
C SER A 17 -11.75 -2.72 20.38
N LYS A 18 -10.79 -2.32 21.22
CA LYS A 18 -9.76 -1.36 20.82
C LYS A 18 -8.95 -1.88 19.63
N GLU A 19 -8.61 -3.17 19.65
CA GLU A 19 -7.86 -3.84 18.58
C GLU A 19 -8.62 -3.79 17.25
N ASP A 20 -9.92 -4.09 17.26
CA ASP A 20 -10.76 -4.00 16.05
C ASP A 20 -10.85 -2.55 15.51
N PHE A 21 -10.85 -1.56 16.40
CA PHE A 21 -10.89 -0.15 16.00
C PHE A 21 -9.56 0.32 15.38
N GLU A 22 -8.43 -0.07 15.98
CA GLU A 22 -7.10 0.21 15.42
C GLU A 22 -6.91 -0.47 14.06
N GLY A 23 -7.42 -1.71 13.90
CA GLY A 23 -7.45 -2.40 12.61
C GLY A 23 -8.26 -1.64 11.55
N LEU A 24 -9.48 -1.20 11.90
CA LEU A 24 -10.33 -0.41 11.01
C LEU A 24 -9.66 0.90 10.54
N ILE A 25 -8.95 1.58 11.44
CA ILE A 25 -8.21 2.80 11.06
C ILE A 25 -7.15 2.48 10.01
N SER A 26 -6.36 1.43 10.23
CA SER A 26 -5.31 1.02 9.28
C SER A 26 -5.87 0.61 7.91
N GLU A 27 -7.00 -0.09 7.88
CA GLU A 27 -7.69 -0.41 6.62
C GLU A 27 -8.19 0.86 5.91
N MET A 28 -8.77 1.80 6.65
CA MET A 28 -9.20 3.09 6.09
C MET A 28 -8.04 3.88 5.50
N GLU A 29 -6.90 3.94 6.20
CA GLU A 29 -5.69 4.61 5.70
C GLU A 29 -5.21 3.98 4.39
N SER A 30 -5.19 2.64 4.32
CA SER A 30 -4.79 1.91 3.11
C SER A 30 -5.74 2.19 1.93
N LEU A 31 -7.04 2.31 2.20
CA LEU A 31 -8.04 2.66 1.18
C LEU A 31 -7.88 4.11 0.69
N ILE A 32 -7.60 5.04 1.61
CA ILE A 32 -7.33 6.44 1.27
C ILE A 32 -6.10 6.52 0.38
N GLU A 33 -4.98 5.90 0.77
CA GLU A 33 -3.76 5.84 -0.04
C GLU A 33 -4.03 5.26 -1.43
N THR A 34 -4.82 4.18 -1.51
CA THR A 34 -5.19 3.57 -2.79
C THR A 34 -5.96 4.56 -3.68
N VAL A 35 -6.91 5.31 -3.11
CA VAL A 35 -7.66 6.35 -3.85
C VAL A 35 -6.75 7.49 -4.28
N GLU A 36 -5.81 7.91 -3.43
CA GLU A 36 -4.81 8.94 -3.76
C GLU A 36 -3.96 8.50 -4.97
N ILE A 37 -3.45 7.26 -4.96
CA ILE A 37 -2.70 6.68 -6.09
C ILE A 37 -3.56 6.66 -7.35
N LEU A 38 -4.80 6.18 -7.27
CA LEU A 38 -5.71 6.12 -8.42
C LEU A 38 -6.09 7.49 -8.98
N SER A 39 -6.06 8.53 -8.15
CA SER A 39 -6.38 9.90 -8.55
C SER A 39 -5.24 10.61 -9.29
N ASP A 40 -4.01 10.12 -9.16
CA ASP A 40 -2.84 10.65 -9.86
C ASP A 40 -2.60 9.89 -11.17
N GLU A 41 -2.96 10.52 -12.30
CA GLU A 41 -2.80 9.93 -13.63
C GLU A 41 -1.32 9.65 -13.99
N ASN A 42 -0.38 10.48 -13.53
CA ASN A 42 1.04 10.29 -13.82
C ASN A 42 1.59 9.11 -13.04
N LEU A 43 1.23 8.99 -11.76
CA LEU A 43 1.63 7.85 -10.95
C LEU A 43 1.03 6.54 -11.51
N MET A 44 -0.24 6.55 -11.90
CA MET A 44 -0.86 5.39 -12.54
C MET A 44 -0.19 5.01 -13.87
N LYS A 45 0.29 5.99 -14.64
CA LYS A 45 1.08 5.73 -15.85
C LYS A 45 2.42 5.07 -15.49
N GLN A 46 3.16 5.61 -14.51
CA GLN A 46 4.42 5.04 -14.05
C GLN A 46 4.27 3.61 -13.52
N ILE A 47 3.18 3.32 -12.80
CA ILE A 47 2.87 1.96 -12.32
C ILE A 47 2.72 1.01 -13.52
N ARG A 48 1.94 1.37 -14.54
CA ARG A 48 1.74 0.54 -15.73
C ARG A 48 3.02 0.30 -16.53
N GLU A 49 3.84 1.34 -16.69
CA GLU A 49 5.15 1.24 -17.36
C GLU A 49 6.09 0.31 -16.56
N SER A 50 6.11 0.45 -15.24
CA SER A 50 6.90 -0.41 -14.34
C SER A 50 6.43 -1.87 -14.39
N GLU A 51 5.12 -2.13 -14.47
CA GLU A 51 4.60 -3.49 -14.65
C GLU A 51 5.05 -4.13 -15.98
N GLU A 52 5.13 -3.34 -17.05
CA GLU A 52 5.65 -3.78 -18.35
C GLU A 52 7.16 -4.04 -18.28
N ASP A 53 7.92 -3.15 -17.64
CA ASP A 53 9.37 -3.31 -17.40
C ASP A 53 9.66 -4.61 -16.66
N ILE A 54 8.93 -4.89 -15.57
CA ILE A 54 9.08 -6.13 -14.80
C ILE A 54 8.73 -7.35 -15.66
N ARG A 55 7.64 -7.29 -16.44
CA ARG A 55 7.20 -8.40 -17.29
C ARG A 55 8.21 -8.73 -18.38
N GLU A 56 8.85 -7.72 -18.96
CA GLU A 56 9.86 -7.87 -19.99
C GLU A 56 11.27 -8.11 -19.45
N GLY A 57 11.45 -8.07 -18.12
CA GLY A 57 12.75 -8.23 -17.48
C GLY A 57 13.67 -7.03 -17.64
N ARG A 58 13.13 -5.84 -17.93
CA ARG A 58 13.84 -4.55 -17.91
C ARG A 58 14.06 -4.09 -16.46
N VAL A 59 14.72 -4.93 -15.68
CA VAL A 59 15.00 -4.73 -14.25
C VAL A 59 16.51 -4.71 -14.01
N HIS A 60 16.94 -3.94 -13.02
CA HIS A 60 18.33 -3.92 -12.58
C HIS A 60 18.45 -4.58 -11.21
N GLU A 61 19.26 -5.64 -11.12
CA GLU A 61 19.52 -6.35 -9.87
C GLU A 61 20.73 -5.75 -9.16
N ILE A 62 20.53 -5.25 -7.93
CA ILE A 62 21.60 -4.69 -7.10
C ILE A 62 22.14 -5.79 -6.20
N LYS A 63 23.40 -6.22 -6.40
CA LYS A 63 24.03 -7.33 -5.65
C LYS A 63 25.02 -6.88 -4.59
N SER A 64 25.45 -5.62 -4.66
CA SER A 64 26.47 -5.08 -3.77
C SER A 64 26.22 -3.61 -3.44
N THR A 65 26.88 -3.14 -2.38
CA THR A 65 26.89 -1.72 -2.03
C THR A 65 27.53 -0.86 -3.11
N ASP A 66 28.44 -1.42 -3.90
CA ASP A 66 29.09 -0.70 -5.01
C ASP A 66 28.15 -0.55 -6.21
N ASP A 67 27.28 -1.53 -6.48
CA ASP A 67 26.23 -1.42 -7.50
C ASP A 67 25.25 -0.29 -7.12
N LEU A 68 24.85 -0.23 -5.85
CA LEU A 68 23.98 0.83 -5.35
C LEU A 68 24.63 2.21 -5.49
N ARG A 69 25.93 2.35 -5.16
CA ARG A 69 26.66 3.63 -5.29
C ARG A 69 26.72 4.12 -6.73
N ARG A 70 26.84 3.22 -7.71
CA ARG A 70 26.90 3.58 -9.14
C ARG A 70 25.61 4.24 -9.64
N LEU A 71 24.46 3.90 -9.07
CA LEU A 71 23.15 4.48 -9.44
C LEU A 71 23.00 5.96 -9.02
N PHE A 72 23.80 6.44 -8.07
CA PHE A 72 23.72 7.82 -7.55
C PHE A 72 24.90 8.70 -8.01
N LEU A 73 25.77 8.18 -8.87
CA LEU A 73 26.98 8.87 -9.35
C LEU A 73 26.91 9.26 -10.84
N GLU A 74 25.76 9.06 -11.49
CA GLU A 74 25.40 9.64 -12.79
C GLU A 74 24.74 11.02 -12.62
#